data_AF-A0A845RWJ2-F1
#
_entry.id   AF-A0A845RWJ2-F1
#
_cell.length_a   1.000
_cell.length_b   1.000
_cell.length_c   1.000
_cell.angle_alpha   90.00
_cell.angle_beta   90.00
_cell.angle_gamma   90.00
#
_symmetry.space_group_name_H-M   'P 1'
#
loop_
_entity.id
_entity.type
_entity.pdbx_description
1 polymer ?
#
loop_
_entity_poly.entity_id
_entity_poly.type
_entity_poly.pdbx_seq_one_letter_code
_entity_poly.pdbx_strand_id
1 'polypeptide(L)'
;MLVQRLSLGLFIIPLITVFACLGVAIAFNVYEPCNPFINGCYTISRIGRSHPGVLIFKPMMLITVIMIIAYSFEHVRIFKKFLISKVYLNLILLFGLVSAACLLIYILFLGVEGSEVWKFMRRGGIFIYIISLVFSQFFIALSYMKIKDDYQVIVSFQAIKVTFYHSFLVVIFGFVLFLFTNRFLQLTTWNTRIIIEWNYFLFMSLFFLNTYFVWKKINATN
;
A
#
# COMPACT_ATOMS: atom_id res chain seq x y z
N MET A 1 -20.63 -3.36 -2.13
CA MET A 1 -20.00 -3.59 -3.45
C MET A 1 -18.68 -4.32 -3.27
N LEU A 2 -18.24 -5.11 -4.26
CA LEU A 2 -16.97 -5.86 -4.18
C LEU A 2 -15.77 -4.93 -3.92
N VAL A 3 -15.73 -3.76 -4.58
CA VAL A 3 -14.71 -2.73 -4.37
C VAL A 3 -14.55 -2.32 -2.90
N GLN A 4 -15.63 -2.20 -2.13
CA GLN A 4 -15.58 -1.82 -0.71
C GLN A 4 -14.94 -2.91 0.15
N ARG A 5 -15.27 -4.17 -0.11
CA ARG A 5 -14.69 -5.32 0.62
C ARG A 5 -13.19 -5.43 0.32
N LEU A 6 -12.81 -5.25 -0.94
CA LEU A 6 -11.41 -5.23 -1.37
C LEU A 6 -10.65 -4.06 -0.74
N SER A 7 -11.25 -2.87 -0.69
CA SER A 7 -10.67 -1.67 -0.08
C SER A 7 -10.40 -1.88 1.42
N LEU A 8 -11.39 -2.36 2.18
CA LEU A 8 -11.19 -2.66 3.60
C LEU A 8 -10.17 -3.76 3.83
N GLY A 9 -10.20 -4.83 3.05
CA GLY A 9 -9.23 -5.91 3.21
C GLY A 9 -7.79 -5.45 2.90
N LEU A 10 -7.58 -4.62 1.87
CA LEU A 10 -6.26 -4.06 1.54
C LEU A 10 -5.76 -3.05 2.57
N PHE A 11 -6.65 -2.42 3.33
CA PHE A 11 -6.29 -1.64 4.50
C PHE A 11 -5.92 -2.54 5.69
N ILE A 12 -6.81 -3.46 6.04
CA ILE A 12 -6.74 -4.24 7.29
C ILE A 12 -5.68 -5.33 7.25
N ILE A 13 -5.64 -6.15 6.18
CA ILE A 13 -4.80 -7.35 6.13
C ILE A 13 -3.31 -7.00 6.24
N PRO A 14 -2.75 -6.07 5.44
CA PRO A 14 -1.34 -5.72 5.57
C PRO A 14 -1.01 -5.12 6.93
N LEU A 15 -1.86 -4.23 7.47
CA LEU A 15 -1.65 -3.61 8.77
C LEU A 15 -1.63 -4.65 9.89
N ILE A 16 -2.67 -5.47 9.99
CA ILE A 16 -2.76 -6.53 11.01
C ILE A 16 -1.59 -7.50 10.86
N THR A 17 -1.18 -7.84 9.64
CA THR A 17 -0.05 -8.75 9.40
C THR A 17 1.23 -8.21 10.03
N VAL A 18 1.57 -6.95 9.79
CA VAL A 18 2.82 -6.37 10.29
C VAL A 18 2.79 -6.28 11.83
N PHE A 19 1.67 -5.88 12.42
CA PHE A 19 1.51 -5.86 13.88
C PHE A 19 1.52 -7.26 14.50
N ALA A 20 0.88 -8.24 13.87
CA ALA A 20 0.90 -9.63 14.31
C ALA A 20 2.32 -10.20 14.28
N CYS A 21 3.08 -9.94 13.21
CA CYS A 21 4.48 -10.36 13.14
C CYS A 21 5.33 -9.71 14.24
N LEU A 22 5.12 -8.43 14.54
CA LEU A 22 5.82 -7.74 15.64
C LEU A 22 5.44 -8.33 17.00
N GLY A 23 4.14 -8.52 17.26
CA GLY A 23 3.65 -9.09 18.53
C GLY A 23 4.15 -10.51 18.76
N VAL A 24 4.16 -11.34 17.71
CA VAL A 24 4.72 -12.70 17.77
C VAL A 24 6.23 -12.64 18.02
N ALA A 25 6.98 -11.77 17.34
CA ALA A 25 8.41 -11.66 17.57
C ALA A 25 8.76 -11.22 19.00
N ILE A 26 7.96 -10.32 19.59
CA ILE A 26 8.09 -9.92 21.00
C ILE A 26 7.74 -11.10 21.93
N ALA A 27 6.64 -11.82 21.67
CA ALA A 27 6.22 -12.95 22.50
C ALA A 27 7.25 -14.09 22.55
N PHE A 28 8.01 -14.28 21.48
CA PHE A 28 9.09 -15.27 21.40
C PHE A 28 10.46 -14.71 21.85
N ASN A 29 10.51 -13.53 22.46
CA ASN A 29 11.74 -12.84 22.90
C ASN A 29 12.77 -12.63 21.78
N VAL A 30 12.31 -12.53 20.52
CA VAL A 30 13.17 -12.22 19.36
C VAL A 30 13.47 -10.72 19.31
N TYR A 31 12.51 -9.90 19.73
CA TYR A 31 12.62 -8.44 19.77
C TYR A 31 12.09 -7.89 21.10
N GLU A 32 12.65 -6.75 21.51
CA GLU A 32 12.17 -6.02 22.68
C GLU A 32 10.89 -5.24 22.35
N PRO A 33 9.97 -5.06 23.32
CA PRO A 33 8.80 -4.22 23.14
C PRO A 33 9.17 -2.78 22.77
N CYS A 34 8.64 -2.31 21.64
CA CYS A 34 8.90 -0.97 21.15
C CYS A 34 7.79 -0.52 20.19
N ASN A 35 7.48 0.78 20.18
CA ASN A 35 6.60 1.37 19.18
C ASN A 35 7.40 1.83 17.95
N PRO A 36 7.31 1.13 16.80
CA PRO A 36 8.11 1.45 15.63
C PRO A 36 7.73 2.78 14.95
N PHE A 37 6.51 3.29 15.18
CA PHE A 37 6.06 4.57 14.65
C PHE A 37 6.73 5.77 15.31
N ILE A 38 7.23 5.61 16.54
CA ILE A 38 7.78 6.71 17.35
C ILE A 38 9.26 6.48 17.63
N ASN A 39 9.65 5.24 17.96
CA ASN A 39 11.01 4.93 18.40
C ASN A 39 11.90 4.41 17.27
N GLY A 40 11.31 3.88 16.19
CA GLY A 40 12.06 3.40 15.03
C GLY A 40 12.97 2.20 15.30
N CYS A 41 12.51 1.21 16.07
CA CYS A 41 13.31 0.05 16.48
C CYS A 41 13.59 -0.96 15.35
N TYR A 42 12.57 -1.34 14.58
CA TYR A 42 12.66 -2.43 13.61
C TYR A 42 11.94 -2.10 12.30
N THR A 43 12.59 -2.36 11.16
CA THR A 43 11.96 -2.20 9.83
C THR A 43 10.88 -3.26 9.62
N ILE A 44 9.87 -2.96 8.80
CA ILE A 44 8.79 -3.89 8.46
C ILE A 44 9.37 -5.13 7.79
N SER A 45 10.32 -4.92 6.87
CA SER A 45 11.02 -6.00 6.17
C SER A 45 11.83 -6.90 7.13
N ARG A 46 12.38 -6.34 8.23
CA ARG A 46 13.12 -7.12 9.23
C ARG A 46 12.18 -7.99 10.08
N ILE A 47 11.03 -7.45 10.48
CA ILE A 47 10.02 -8.20 11.23
C ILE A 47 9.41 -9.30 10.36
N GLY A 48 9.10 -9.00 9.10
CA GLY A 48 8.49 -9.95 8.17
C GLY A 48 9.40 -11.12 7.75
N ARG A 49 10.72 -11.01 7.93
CA ARG A 49 11.68 -12.09 7.60
C ARG A 49 12.14 -12.90 8.82
N SER A 50 12.02 -12.36 10.03
CA SER A 50 12.44 -13.08 11.24
C SER A 50 11.49 -14.24 11.55
N HIS A 51 12.06 -15.36 11.96
CA HIS A 51 11.27 -16.47 12.48
C HIS A 51 10.76 -16.14 13.90
N PRO A 52 9.51 -16.47 14.27
CA PRO A 52 8.49 -17.17 13.47
C PRO A 52 7.58 -16.25 12.61
N GLY A 53 7.76 -14.92 12.68
CA GLY A 53 6.93 -13.93 11.96
C GLY A 53 6.84 -14.14 10.43
N VAL A 54 7.89 -14.69 9.80
CA VAL A 54 7.91 -15.02 8.36
C VAL A 54 6.80 -15.99 7.94
N LEU A 55 6.37 -16.89 8.83
CA LEU A 55 5.31 -17.86 8.59
C LEU A 55 3.94 -17.19 8.45
N ILE A 56 3.75 -16.04 9.08
CA ILE A 56 2.52 -15.22 9.00
C ILE A 56 2.63 -14.23 7.84
N PHE A 57 3.79 -13.60 7.69
CA PHE A 57 3.99 -12.51 6.73
C PHE A 57 3.79 -12.97 5.29
N LYS A 58 4.43 -14.09 4.88
CA LYS A 58 4.34 -14.59 3.50
C LYS A 58 2.91 -14.89 3.04
N PRO A 59 2.10 -15.72 3.74
CA PRO A 59 0.75 -16.04 3.28
C PRO A 59 -0.16 -14.81 3.26
N MET A 60 -0.07 -13.93 4.26
CA MET A 60 -0.90 -12.73 4.29
C MET A 60 -0.55 -11.72 3.18
N MET A 61 0.74 -11.58 2.85
CA MET A 61 1.15 -10.77 1.71
C MET A 61 0.79 -11.41 0.37
N LEU A 62 0.74 -12.74 0.26
CA LEU A 62 0.21 -13.43 -0.91
C LEU A 62 -1.30 -13.15 -1.10
N ILE A 63 -2.08 -13.16 -0.02
CA ILE A 63 -3.48 -12.72 -0.07
C ILE A 63 -3.56 -11.26 -0.54
N THR A 64 -2.67 -10.39 -0.04
CA THR A 64 -2.60 -8.99 -0.46
C THR A 64 -2.33 -8.84 -1.96
N VAL A 65 -1.42 -9.65 -2.53
CA VAL A 65 -1.15 -9.70 -3.98
C VAL A 65 -2.44 -9.98 -4.76
N ILE A 66 -3.18 -11.02 -4.38
CA ILE A 66 -4.43 -11.41 -5.05
C ILE A 66 -5.46 -10.27 -4.95
N MET A 67 -5.54 -9.64 -3.78
CA MET A 67 -6.46 -8.52 -3.55
C MET A 67 -6.11 -7.27 -4.36
N ILE A 68 -4.82 -6.94 -4.54
CA ILE A 68 -4.40 -5.82 -5.39
C ILE A 68 -4.84 -6.03 -6.84
N ILE A 69 -4.68 -7.26 -7.35
CA ILE A 69 -5.11 -7.64 -8.70
C ILE A 69 -6.62 -7.47 -8.82
N ALA A 70 -7.39 -8.10 -7.93
CA ALA A 70 -8.85 -8.01 -7.93
C ALA A 70 -9.33 -6.55 -7.80
N TYR A 71 -8.69 -5.75 -6.95
CA TYR A 71 -8.99 -4.35 -6.73
C TYR A 71 -8.79 -3.51 -7.99
N SER A 72 -7.71 -3.76 -8.73
CA SER A 72 -7.39 -3.05 -9.97
C SER A 72 -8.41 -3.37 -11.08
N PHE A 73 -8.76 -4.65 -11.24
CA PHE A 73 -9.78 -5.07 -12.21
C PHE A 73 -11.18 -4.53 -11.88
N GLU A 74 -11.57 -4.54 -10.61
CA GLU A 74 -12.87 -4.02 -10.20
C GLU A 74 -12.97 -2.50 -10.40
N HIS A 75 -11.90 -1.73 -10.13
CA HIS A 75 -11.88 -0.31 -10.47
C HIS A 75 -12.04 -0.06 -11.96
N VAL A 76 -11.30 -0.79 -12.81
CA VAL A 76 -11.45 -0.66 -14.26
C VAL A 76 -12.85 -1.05 -14.73
N ARG A 77 -13.43 -2.11 -14.18
CA ARG A 77 -14.80 -2.53 -14.49
C ARG A 77 -15.81 -1.43 -14.16
N ILE A 78 -15.65 -0.76 -13.03
CA ILE A 78 -16.52 0.33 -12.60
C ILE A 78 -16.30 1.56 -13.51
N PHE A 79 -15.06 2.00 -13.67
CA PHE A 79 -14.72 3.21 -14.45
C PHE A 79 -15.06 3.10 -15.94
N LYS A 80 -15.07 1.89 -16.50
CA LYS A 80 -15.60 1.65 -17.86
C LYS A 80 -17.06 2.07 -18.02
N LYS A 81 -17.88 1.95 -16.98
CA LYS A 81 -19.30 2.36 -17.01
C LYS A 81 -19.47 3.88 -17.07
N PHE A 82 -18.47 4.62 -16.61
CA PHE A 82 -18.43 6.09 -16.61
C PHE A 82 -17.64 6.67 -17.79
N LEU A 83 -17.41 5.87 -18.84
CA LEU A 83 -16.72 6.29 -20.06
C LEU A 83 -15.34 6.93 -19.81
N ILE A 84 -14.66 6.55 -18.72
CA ILE A 84 -13.29 6.99 -18.44
C ILE A 84 -12.37 6.53 -19.57
N SER A 85 -11.47 7.41 -19.99
CA SER A 85 -10.62 7.15 -21.15
C SER A 85 -9.78 5.87 -20.95
N LYS A 86 -9.62 5.10 -22.04
CA LYS A 86 -8.89 3.83 -22.04
C LYS A 86 -7.47 3.96 -21.50
N VAL A 87 -6.84 5.13 -21.67
CA VAL A 87 -5.50 5.41 -21.15
C VAL A 87 -5.45 5.29 -19.63
N TYR A 88 -6.37 5.90 -18.88
CA TYR A 88 -6.39 5.80 -17.41
C TYR A 88 -6.66 4.37 -16.96
N LEU A 89 -7.59 3.67 -17.62
CA LEU A 89 -7.92 2.29 -17.30
C LEU A 89 -6.71 1.36 -17.48
N ASN A 90 -5.97 1.54 -18.56
CA ASN A 90 -4.76 0.76 -18.83
C ASN A 90 -3.65 1.08 -17.82
N LEU A 91 -3.48 2.35 -17.43
CA LEU A 91 -2.48 2.74 -16.43
C LEU A 91 -2.82 2.15 -15.04
N ILE A 92 -4.08 2.16 -14.62
CA ILE A 92 -4.52 1.53 -13.36
C ILE A 92 -4.15 0.04 -13.35
N LEU A 93 -4.48 -0.69 -14.43
CA LEU A 93 -4.16 -2.12 -14.54
C LEU A 93 -2.67 -2.37 -14.62
N LEU A 94 -1.93 -1.61 -15.44
CA LEU A 94 -0.48 -1.78 -15.58
C LEU A 94 0.21 -1.64 -14.23
N PHE A 95 0.00 -0.52 -13.55
CA PHE A 95 0.66 -0.26 -12.26
C PHE A 95 0.15 -1.19 -11.15
N GLY A 96 -1.15 -1.53 -11.16
CA GLY A 96 -1.72 -2.51 -10.24
C GLY A 96 -1.07 -3.89 -10.38
N LEU A 97 -0.98 -4.41 -11.61
CA LEU A 97 -0.37 -5.70 -11.91
C LEU A 97 1.13 -5.72 -11.66
N VAL A 98 1.86 -4.66 -12.04
CA VAL A 98 3.30 -4.54 -11.75
C VAL A 98 3.53 -4.52 -10.24
N SER A 99 2.73 -3.78 -9.48
CA SER A 99 2.85 -3.76 -8.02
C SER A 99 2.63 -5.16 -7.42
N ALA A 100 1.58 -5.87 -7.86
CA ALA A 100 1.28 -7.23 -7.40
C ALA A 100 2.40 -8.22 -7.74
N ALA A 101 2.93 -8.18 -8.96
CA ALA A 101 4.04 -9.03 -9.40
C ALA A 101 5.33 -8.75 -8.60
N CYS A 102 5.67 -7.48 -8.36
CA CYS A 102 6.84 -7.11 -7.59
C CYS A 102 6.71 -7.48 -6.10
N LEU A 103 5.50 -7.38 -5.52
CA LEU A 103 5.24 -7.87 -4.17
C LEU A 103 5.36 -9.39 -4.09
N LEU A 104 4.88 -10.13 -5.10
CA LEU A 104 5.06 -11.58 -5.20
C LEU A 104 6.54 -11.97 -5.25
N ILE A 105 7.33 -11.30 -6.10
CA ILE A 105 8.79 -11.51 -6.15
C ILE A 105 9.42 -11.23 -4.78
N TYR A 106 9.06 -10.11 -4.14
CA TYR A 106 9.57 -9.77 -2.83
C TYR A 106 9.33 -10.86 -1.78
N ILE A 107 8.10 -11.41 -1.70
CA ILE A 107 7.77 -12.44 -0.70
C ILE A 107 8.39 -13.80 -1.00
N LEU A 108 8.59 -14.15 -2.27
CA LEU A 108 9.27 -15.40 -2.66
C LEU A 108 10.72 -15.41 -2.16
N PHE A 109 11.43 -14.28 -2.31
CA PHE A 109 12.82 -14.11 -1.86
C PHE A 109 12.96 -13.60 -0.42
N LEU A 110 11.85 -13.48 0.32
CA LEU A 110 11.88 -13.07 1.73
C LEU A 110 12.34 -14.24 2.61
N GLY A 111 13.27 -13.99 3.53
CA GLY A 111 13.79 -15.01 4.45
C GLY A 111 14.70 -16.07 3.80
N VAL A 112 15.00 -15.95 2.51
CA VAL A 112 15.98 -16.81 1.84
C VAL A 112 17.36 -16.18 1.98
N GLU A 113 18.29 -16.92 2.60
CA GLU A 113 19.70 -16.54 2.71
C GLU A 113 20.46 -17.01 1.46
N GLY A 114 21.24 -16.13 0.83
CA GLY A 114 22.01 -16.49 -0.36
C GLY A 114 22.52 -15.30 -1.17
N SER A 115 22.70 -15.51 -2.47
CA SER A 115 23.45 -14.66 -3.41
C SER A 115 22.96 -13.20 -3.46
N GLU A 116 23.84 -12.29 -3.92
CA GLU A 116 23.51 -10.86 -4.09
C GLU A 116 22.27 -10.64 -4.97
N VAL A 117 21.99 -11.56 -5.90
CA VAL A 117 20.79 -11.54 -6.74
C VAL A 117 19.51 -11.62 -5.90
N TRP A 118 19.47 -12.45 -4.86
CA TRP A 118 18.28 -12.59 -4.01
C TRP A 118 18.08 -11.36 -3.12
N LYS A 119 19.17 -10.74 -2.66
CA LYS A 119 19.11 -9.45 -1.96
C LYS A 119 18.59 -8.35 -2.88
N PHE A 120 19.02 -8.34 -4.14
CA PHE A 120 18.54 -7.40 -5.15
C PHE A 120 17.05 -7.61 -5.47
N MET A 121 16.60 -8.84 -5.72
CA MET A 121 15.18 -9.14 -5.97
C MET A 121 14.28 -8.68 -4.83
N ARG A 122 14.75 -8.81 -3.58
CA ARG A 122 14.02 -8.31 -2.41
C ARG A 122 14.00 -6.78 -2.35
N ARG A 123 15.15 -6.10 -2.48
CA ARG A 123 15.25 -4.63 -2.39
C ARG A 123 14.57 -3.93 -3.56
N GLY A 124 14.84 -4.40 -4.78
CA GLY A 124 14.22 -3.91 -6.00
C GLY A 124 12.72 -4.24 -6.05
N GLY A 125 12.33 -5.47 -5.66
CA GLY A 125 10.94 -5.90 -5.63
C GLY A 125 10.06 -5.02 -4.74
N ILE A 126 10.47 -4.78 -3.48
CA ILE A 126 9.69 -3.91 -2.59
C ILE A 126 9.64 -2.46 -3.08
N PHE A 127 10.74 -1.96 -3.64
CA PHE A 127 10.80 -0.58 -4.14
C PHE A 127 9.88 -0.36 -5.34
N ILE A 128 9.94 -1.24 -6.35
CA ILE A 128 9.08 -1.18 -7.53
C ILE A 128 7.62 -1.43 -7.15
N TYR A 129 7.36 -2.31 -6.17
CA TYR A 129 6.02 -2.51 -5.59
C TYR A 129 5.45 -1.19 -5.05
N ILE A 130 6.19 -0.50 -4.17
CA ILE A 130 5.75 0.76 -3.55
C ILE A 130 5.44 1.80 -4.62
N ILE A 131 6.38 2.05 -5.53
CA ILE A 131 6.23 3.05 -6.59
C ILE A 131 5.02 2.74 -7.46
N SER A 132 4.93 1.49 -7.95
CA SER A 132 3.84 1.09 -8.83
C SER A 132 2.49 1.16 -8.10
N LEU A 133 2.44 0.79 -6.83
CA LEU A 133 1.21 0.89 -6.05
C LEU A 133 0.76 2.35 -5.92
N VAL A 134 1.67 3.25 -5.55
CA VAL A 134 1.38 4.69 -5.41
C VAL A 134 0.88 5.29 -6.73
N PHE A 135 1.48 4.93 -7.87
CA PHE A 135 0.97 5.37 -9.17
C PHE A 135 -0.42 4.81 -9.47
N SER A 136 -0.67 3.52 -9.19
CA SER A 136 -2.01 2.92 -9.36
C SER A 136 -3.06 3.67 -8.52
N GLN A 137 -2.75 3.96 -7.25
CA GLN A 137 -3.61 4.73 -6.35
C GLN A 137 -3.88 6.14 -6.89
N PHE A 138 -2.87 6.82 -7.40
CA PHE A 138 -3.02 8.16 -7.98
C PHE A 138 -3.92 8.17 -9.23
N PHE A 139 -3.77 7.20 -10.15
CA PHE A 139 -4.65 7.11 -11.33
C PHE A 139 -6.10 6.75 -10.97
N ILE A 140 -6.30 5.93 -9.93
CA ILE A 140 -7.63 5.68 -9.36
C ILE A 140 -8.23 6.98 -8.82
N ALA A 141 -7.46 7.76 -8.06
CA ALA A 141 -7.92 9.04 -7.51
C ALA A 141 -8.26 10.07 -8.60
N LEU A 142 -7.45 10.17 -9.65
CA LEU A 142 -7.73 11.00 -10.82
C LEU A 142 -9.02 10.57 -11.53
N SER A 143 -9.25 9.26 -11.64
CA SER A 143 -10.48 8.73 -12.25
C SER A 143 -11.71 9.09 -11.41
N TYR A 144 -11.63 9.05 -10.08
CA TYR A 144 -12.71 9.56 -9.22
C TYR A 144 -13.01 11.04 -9.43
N MET A 145 -11.99 11.88 -9.56
CA MET A 145 -12.19 13.31 -9.83
C MET A 145 -12.89 13.58 -11.16
N LYS A 146 -12.82 12.66 -12.12
CA LYS A 146 -13.53 12.79 -13.40
C LYS A 146 -15.00 12.36 -13.33
N ILE A 147 -15.34 11.47 -12.40
CA ILE A 147 -16.71 10.94 -12.21
C ILE A 147 -17.50 11.79 -11.21
N LYS A 148 -16.84 12.71 -10.50
CA LYS A 148 -17.41 13.46 -9.37
C LYS A 148 -18.69 14.23 -9.71
N ASP A 149 -18.86 14.65 -10.97
CA ASP A 149 -19.98 15.49 -11.45
C ASP A 149 -21.08 14.65 -12.13
N ASP A 150 -20.92 13.33 -12.23
CA ASP A 150 -21.93 12.44 -12.81
C ASP A 150 -23.08 12.19 -11.82
N TYR A 151 -24.26 12.73 -12.13
CA TYR A 151 -25.50 12.64 -11.33
C TYR A 151 -25.99 11.22 -11.00
N GLN A 152 -25.46 10.19 -11.68
CA GLN A 152 -25.85 8.79 -11.51
C GLN A 152 -25.17 8.09 -10.33
N VAL A 153 -24.25 8.76 -9.62
CA VAL A 153 -23.47 8.14 -8.53
C VAL A 153 -23.61 8.91 -7.23
N ILE A 154 -24.24 8.28 -6.24
CA ILE A 154 -24.17 8.72 -4.84
C ILE A 154 -22.81 8.31 -4.30
N VAL A 155 -21.78 9.08 -4.64
CA VAL A 155 -20.44 9.03 -4.04
C VAL A 155 -20.24 10.31 -3.24
N SER A 156 -19.66 10.20 -2.05
CA SER A 156 -19.32 11.38 -1.26
C SER A 156 -18.27 12.23 -1.98
N PHE A 157 -18.68 13.39 -2.47
CA PHE A 157 -17.79 14.38 -3.10
C PHE A 157 -16.61 14.76 -2.18
N GLN A 158 -16.87 14.87 -0.88
CA GLN A 158 -15.84 15.14 0.12
C GLN A 158 -14.84 13.98 0.22
N ALA A 159 -15.30 12.73 0.18
CA ALA A 159 -14.42 11.56 0.18
C ALA A 159 -13.57 11.48 -1.10
N ILE A 160 -14.10 11.84 -2.27
CA ILE A 160 -13.30 11.93 -3.51
C ILE A 160 -12.17 12.96 -3.36
N LYS A 161 -12.49 14.17 -2.89
CA LYS A 161 -11.48 15.23 -2.67
C LYS A 161 -10.39 14.76 -1.70
N VAL A 162 -10.78 14.20 -0.56
CA VAL A 162 -9.84 13.66 0.43
C VAL A 162 -8.96 12.57 -0.19
N THR A 163 -9.54 11.65 -0.96
CA THR A 163 -8.79 10.58 -1.66
C THR A 163 -7.78 11.16 -2.64
N PHE A 164 -8.17 12.19 -3.40
CA PHE A 164 -7.29 12.86 -4.36
C PHE A 164 -6.12 13.56 -3.68
N TYR A 165 -6.38 14.47 -2.74
CA TYR A 165 -5.32 15.19 -2.04
C TYR A 165 -4.40 14.24 -1.25
N HIS A 166 -4.98 13.21 -0.63
CA HIS A 166 -4.18 12.18 0.03
C HIS A 166 -3.24 11.47 -0.96
N SER A 167 -3.75 10.98 -2.10
CA SER A 167 -2.89 10.32 -3.11
C SER A 167 -1.79 11.23 -3.65
N PHE A 168 -2.10 12.52 -3.83
CA PHE A 168 -1.13 13.51 -4.29
C PHE A 168 -0.03 13.76 -3.25
N LEU A 169 -0.40 13.84 -1.96
CA LEU A 169 0.57 13.96 -0.87
C LEU A 169 1.47 12.73 -0.76
N VAL A 170 0.94 11.51 -0.93
CA VAL A 170 1.73 10.28 -0.94
C VAL A 170 2.79 10.33 -2.06
N VAL A 171 2.39 10.74 -3.27
CA VAL A 171 3.30 10.90 -4.42
C VAL A 171 4.39 11.93 -4.12
N ILE A 172 4.03 13.13 -3.62
CA ILE A 172 5.00 14.18 -3.29
C ILE A 172 5.98 13.69 -2.23
N PHE A 173 5.47 13.10 -1.15
CA PHE A 173 6.32 12.64 -0.06
C PHE A 173 7.26 11.52 -0.51
N GLY A 174 6.77 10.56 -1.30
CA GLY A 174 7.59 9.53 -1.92
C GLY A 174 8.67 10.11 -2.83
N PHE A 175 8.34 11.12 -3.63
CA PHE A 175 9.28 11.79 -4.53
C PHE A 175 10.36 12.58 -3.76
N VAL A 176 9.97 13.29 -2.70
CA VAL A 176 10.91 14.01 -1.82
C VAL A 176 11.86 13.02 -1.15
N LEU A 177 11.35 11.92 -0.60
CA LEU A 177 12.19 10.87 0.00
C LEU A 177 13.18 10.30 -1.04
N PHE A 178 12.72 10.07 -2.27
CA PHE A 178 13.56 9.57 -3.35
C PHE A 178 14.67 10.56 -3.73
N LEU A 179 14.33 11.82 -4.04
CA LEU A 179 15.29 12.84 -4.45
C LEU A 179 16.36 13.11 -3.39
N PHE A 180 15.94 13.17 -2.14
CA PHE A 180 16.86 13.46 -1.06
C PHE A 180 17.59 12.23 -0.54
N THR A 181 17.40 11.03 -1.10
CA THR A 181 17.97 9.76 -0.55
C THR A 181 19.41 9.90 -0.08
N ASN A 182 20.33 10.45 -0.88
CA ASN A 182 21.74 10.60 -0.51
C ASN A 182 21.98 11.58 0.65
N ARG A 183 21.35 12.76 0.59
CA ARG A 183 21.48 13.79 1.64
C ARG A 183 20.71 13.42 2.91
N PHE A 184 19.57 12.78 2.73
CA PHE A 184 18.72 12.20 3.76
C PHE A 184 19.44 11.06 4.49
N LEU A 185 20.21 10.23 3.79
CA LEU A 185 21.04 9.19 4.41
C LEU A 185 22.10 9.75 5.36
N GLN A 186 22.63 10.94 5.03
CA GLN A 186 23.66 11.63 5.84
C GLN A 186 23.08 12.39 7.02
N LEU A 187 21.88 12.98 6.86
CA LEU A 187 21.25 13.83 7.87
C LEU A 187 20.37 13.08 8.88
N THR A 188 19.96 11.85 8.59
CA THR A 188 19.01 11.10 9.44
C THR A 188 19.65 9.92 10.17
N THR A 189 19.27 9.78 11.45
CA THR A 189 19.62 8.58 12.22
C THR A 189 18.92 7.35 11.63
N TRP A 190 19.45 6.17 11.96
CA TRP A 190 18.84 4.90 11.53
C TRP A 190 17.37 4.79 11.97
N ASN A 191 17.06 5.17 13.21
CA ASN A 191 15.71 5.10 13.77
C ASN A 191 14.73 6.02 13.04
N THR A 192 15.14 7.23 12.66
CA THR A 192 14.29 8.15 11.89
C THR A 192 13.86 7.54 10.55
N ARG A 193 14.73 6.78 9.89
CA ARG A 193 14.39 6.10 8.63
C ARG A 193 13.32 5.03 8.84
N ILE A 194 13.40 4.30 9.95
CA ILE A 194 12.42 3.28 10.33
C ILE A 194 11.07 3.95 10.65
N ILE A 195 11.09 5.04 11.42
CA ILE A 195 9.87 5.83 11.72
C ILE A 195 9.18 6.25 10.41
N ILE A 196 9.96 6.73 9.44
CA ILE A 196 9.42 7.14 8.14
C ILE A 196 8.89 5.96 7.34
N GLU A 197 9.58 4.82 7.31
CA GLU A 197 9.09 3.59 6.66
C GLU A 197 7.70 3.18 7.19
N TRP A 198 7.53 3.16 8.51
CA TRP A 198 6.27 2.77 9.15
C TRP A 198 5.15 3.77 8.92
N ASN A 199 5.43 5.07 9.06
CA ASN A 199 4.43 6.11 8.81
C ASN A 199 4.05 6.17 7.33
N TYR A 200 5.00 6.01 6.41
CA TYR A 200 4.72 5.98 4.98
C TYR A 200 3.89 4.76 4.58
N PHE A 201 4.20 3.58 5.14
CA PHE A 201 3.38 2.38 4.97
C PHE A 201 1.93 2.61 5.42
N LEU A 202 1.73 3.16 6.62
CA LEU A 202 0.38 3.49 7.12
C LEU A 202 -0.32 4.49 6.20
N PHE A 203 0.40 5.52 5.73
CA PHE A 203 -0.15 6.53 4.83
C PHE A 203 -0.61 5.92 3.50
N MET A 204 0.21 5.05 2.88
CA MET A 204 -0.20 4.29 1.70
C MET A 204 -1.41 3.38 1.96
N SER A 205 -1.49 2.74 3.13
CA SER A 205 -2.62 1.89 3.50
C SER A 205 -3.91 2.69 3.68
N LEU A 206 -3.85 3.89 4.29
CA LEU A 206 -5.00 4.77 4.51
C LEU A 206 -5.71 5.17 3.20
N PHE A 207 -5.01 5.11 2.04
CA PHE A 207 -5.65 5.33 0.76
C PHE A 207 -6.80 4.34 0.51
N PHE A 208 -6.63 3.06 0.86
CA PHE A 208 -7.68 2.06 0.70
C PHE A 208 -8.86 2.29 1.65
N LEU A 209 -8.61 2.84 2.85
CA LEU A 209 -9.69 3.25 3.73
C LEU A 209 -10.48 4.42 3.12
N ASN A 210 -9.81 5.38 2.50
CA ASN A 210 -10.47 6.49 1.80
C ASN A 210 -11.33 5.98 0.63
N THR A 211 -10.83 5.03 -0.18
CA THR A 211 -11.62 4.45 -1.28
C THR A 211 -12.82 3.65 -0.80
N TYR A 212 -12.76 3.03 0.38
CA TYR A 212 -13.95 2.46 1.03
C TYR A 212 -15.02 3.53 1.29
N PHE A 213 -14.64 4.69 1.84
CA PHE A 213 -15.57 5.78 2.13
C PHE A 213 -16.15 6.44 0.87
N VAL A 214 -15.39 6.51 -0.23
CA VAL A 214 -15.90 6.97 -1.54
C VAL A 214 -17.13 6.16 -1.95
N TRP A 215 -17.08 4.83 -1.82
CA TRP A 215 -18.17 3.94 -2.22
C TRP A 215 -19.17 3.63 -1.11
N LYS A 216 -18.93 4.08 0.13
CA LYS A 216 -19.89 3.94 1.22
C LYS A 216 -21.13 4.76 0.84
N LYS A 217 -22.26 4.06 0.65
CA LYS A 217 -23.55 4.74 0.43
C LYS A 217 -23.69 5.79 1.52
N ILE A 218 -23.91 7.03 1.13
CA ILE A 218 -24.47 8.02 2.03
C ILE A 218 -25.84 7.43 2.38
N ASN A 219 -26.03 7.01 3.63
CA ASN A 219 -27.38 6.79 4.13
C ASN A 219 -28.03 8.17 4.08
N ALA A 220 -28.75 8.45 3.00
CA ALA A 220 -29.76 9.49 3.00
C ALA A 220 -30.86 8.98 3.93
N THR A 221 -30.64 9.18 5.23
CA THR A 221 -31.66 9.09 6.26
C THR A 221 -31.69 10.45 6.93
N ASN A 222 -32.74 11.18 6.55
CA ASN A 222 -33.27 12.46 7.01
C ASN A 222 -32.67 13.71 6.37
#